data_AF-A0DS89-F1
#
_entry.id   AF-A0DS89-F1
#
_cell.length_a   1.000
_cell.length_b   1.000
_cell.length_c   1.000
_cell.angle_alpha   90.00
_cell.angle_beta   90.00
_cell.angle_gamma   90.00
#
_symmetry.space_group_name_H-M   'P 1'
#
loop_
_entity.id
_entity.type
_entity.pdbx_description
1 polymer ?
#
loop_
_entity_poly.entity_id
_entity_poly.type
_entity_poly.pdbx_seq_one_letter_code
_entity_poly.pdbx_strand_id
1 'polypeptide(L)'
;MVDRCTHHQLHPLYKDFFRIHSTKFIALDNIAAYVTEIQDATSILKNLFSKGFYFPYEKCDDIDREEYMWNRGLCKQIYTQQIKNQDVLIIQGFMDSYSVYLEGKRVQVALITKRSLKAPGTRLAQTGVQKDGNVANFVETTQIVVVANLKSQFKQIRGSVPVFWRESGNLLMKKLELYGTEQENHIAFTNHFNNLIFEKKRESVSSEHDLIQAYELGVHQYQPDKLRYIYYNFDEITQDVDFHRINQVIMKISNFIQNIQFNAYDLLTNQRKLKQRGIVRTNCLNCLDRTNVYQQRVGLLMLEYQLK
;
A
#
# COMPACT_ATOMS: atom_id res chain seq x y z
N MET A 1 19.64 -2.53 16.20
CA MET A 1 19.49 -1.13 16.61
C MET A 1 18.49 -0.46 15.68
N VAL A 2 17.80 0.56 16.17
CA VAL A 2 16.64 1.18 15.53
C VAL A 2 16.83 2.68 15.55
N ASP A 3 16.54 3.33 14.43
CA ASP A 3 16.69 4.78 14.30
C ASP A 3 15.31 5.41 14.15
N ARG A 4 15.10 6.56 14.80
CA ARG A 4 13.84 7.32 14.72
C ARG A 4 13.70 7.89 13.31
N CYS A 5 12.54 7.78 12.69
CA CYS A 5 12.28 8.29 11.34
C CYS A 5 12.13 9.81 11.38
N THR A 6 13.25 10.54 11.36
CA THR A 6 13.29 12.01 11.44
C THR A 6 14.45 12.61 10.66
N HIS A 7 14.15 13.62 9.85
CA HIS A 7 15.06 14.77 9.69
C HIS A 7 14.66 15.98 10.56
N HIS A 8 13.38 16.14 10.91
CA HIS A 8 12.91 17.16 11.84
C HIS A 8 11.85 16.59 12.81
N GLN A 9 11.72 17.18 14.00
CA GLN A 9 10.85 16.70 15.08
C GLN A 9 9.40 16.48 14.61
N LEU A 10 8.85 15.29 14.86
CA LEU A 10 7.43 14.99 14.67
C LEU A 10 6.51 15.90 15.51
N HIS A 11 5.28 16.10 15.06
CA HIS A 11 4.21 16.64 15.89
C HIS A 11 4.00 15.72 17.10
N PRO A 12 3.66 16.22 18.31
CA PRO A 12 3.30 15.39 19.47
C PRO A 12 2.13 14.40 19.28
N LEU A 13 1.53 14.35 18.09
CA LEU A 13 0.42 13.47 17.69
C LEU A 13 0.84 12.41 16.65
N TYR A 14 2.10 12.46 16.21
CA TYR A 14 2.81 11.35 15.60
C TYR A 14 3.85 10.87 16.59
N LYS A 15 3.38 9.94 17.42
CA LYS A 15 4.18 9.19 18.38
C LYS A 15 5.21 8.36 17.62
N ASP A 16 6.35 8.07 18.24
CA ASP A 16 7.56 7.80 17.47
C ASP A 16 7.48 6.59 16.55
N PHE A 17 8.00 6.75 15.33
CA PHE A 17 8.10 5.68 14.35
C PHE A 17 9.58 5.38 14.12
N PHE A 18 9.91 4.09 14.16
CA PHE A 18 11.29 3.62 14.13
C PHE A 18 11.52 2.74 12.91
N ARG A 19 12.62 3.00 12.21
CA ARG A 19 13.12 2.13 11.15
C ARG A 19 14.08 1.12 11.75
N ILE A 20 14.00 -0.13 11.31
CA ILE A 20 14.97 -1.15 11.67
C ILE A 20 16.19 -0.97 10.76
N HIS A 21 17.30 -0.50 11.34
CA HIS A 21 18.58 -0.33 10.62
C HIS A 21 19.54 -1.50 10.85
N SER A 22 19.41 -2.23 11.96
CA SER A 22 20.19 -3.45 12.21
C SER A 22 19.48 -4.42 13.16
N THR A 23 19.71 -5.71 12.99
CA THR A 23 19.22 -6.76 13.89
C THR A 23 20.37 -7.56 14.51
N LYS A 24 20.23 -7.87 15.80
CA LYS A 24 21.11 -8.78 16.54
C LYS A 24 20.27 -9.99 16.93
N PHE A 25 20.78 -11.17 16.61
CA PHE A 25 20.18 -12.44 17.00
C PHE A 25 20.92 -12.96 18.24
N ILE A 26 20.17 -13.56 19.15
CA ILE A 26 20.66 -14.13 20.40
C ILE A 26 20.11 -15.55 20.45
N ALA A 27 20.98 -16.55 20.51
CA ALA A 27 20.57 -17.92 20.75
C ALA A 27 20.11 -18.06 22.20
N LEU A 28 18.94 -18.64 22.42
CA LEU A 28 18.44 -18.97 23.76
C LEU A 28 19.05 -20.31 24.23
N ASP A 29 19.12 -21.28 23.32
CA ASP A 29 19.81 -22.57 23.49
C ASP A 29 20.98 -22.68 22.52
N ASN A 30 22.14 -23.17 23.01
CA ASN A 30 23.39 -23.16 22.27
C ASN A 30 23.72 -24.56 21.68
N ILE A 31 22.78 -25.13 20.94
CA ILE A 31 22.89 -26.50 20.38
C ILE A 31 23.85 -26.49 19.18
N ALA A 32 25.05 -27.06 19.38
CA ALA A 32 26.15 -27.03 18.42
C ALA A 32 25.82 -27.54 17.01
N ALA A 33 24.85 -28.46 16.88
CA ALA A 33 24.45 -29.06 15.60
C ALA A 33 23.87 -28.05 14.58
N TYR A 34 23.28 -26.93 15.04
CA TYR A 34 22.56 -25.98 14.17
C TYR A 34 23.31 -24.65 13.94
N VAL A 35 24.55 -24.53 14.42
CA VAL A 35 25.28 -23.25 14.46
C VAL A 35 25.42 -22.60 13.07
N THR A 36 25.72 -23.39 12.03
CA THR A 36 25.86 -22.88 10.65
C THR A 36 24.51 -22.40 10.08
N GLU A 37 23.46 -23.21 10.21
CA GLU A 37 22.12 -22.86 9.72
C GLU A 37 21.57 -21.61 10.41
N ILE A 38 21.82 -21.47 11.73
CA ILE A 38 21.46 -20.29 12.52
C ILE A 38 22.25 -19.05 12.04
N GLN A 39 23.53 -19.20 11.68
CA GLN A 39 24.36 -18.11 11.14
C GLN A 39 23.88 -17.65 9.75
N ASP A 40 23.56 -18.58 8.85
CA ASP A 40 23.06 -18.27 7.51
C ASP A 40 21.67 -17.61 7.56
N ALA A 41 20.73 -18.19 8.32
CA ALA A 41 19.42 -17.58 8.56
C ALA A 41 19.55 -16.18 9.19
N THR A 42 20.46 -16.01 10.15
CA THR A 42 20.80 -14.70 10.75
C THR A 42 21.32 -13.71 9.71
N SER A 43 22.16 -14.16 8.77
CA SER A 43 22.74 -13.32 7.72
C SER A 43 21.67 -12.85 6.72
N ILE A 44 20.82 -13.76 6.25
CA ILE A 44 19.69 -13.49 5.36
C ILE A 44 18.73 -12.49 6.02
N LEU A 45 18.35 -12.73 7.27
CA LEU A 45 17.43 -11.86 8.00
C LEU A 45 18.03 -10.47 8.28
N LYS A 46 19.33 -10.34 8.59
CA LYS A 46 20.00 -9.03 8.72
C LYS A 46 19.89 -8.21 7.43
N ASN A 47 20.15 -8.81 6.27
CA ASN A 47 20.04 -8.16 4.98
C ASN A 47 18.59 -7.74 4.69
N LEU A 48 17.62 -8.62 4.98
CA LEU A 48 16.19 -8.34 4.84
C LEU A 48 15.76 -7.14 5.71
N PHE A 49 16.00 -7.18 7.01
CA PHE A 49 15.57 -6.14 7.95
C PHE A 49 16.17 -4.76 7.67
N SER A 50 17.37 -4.68 7.06
CA SER A 50 17.99 -3.40 6.67
C SER A 50 17.18 -2.59 5.62
N LYS A 51 16.24 -3.26 4.92
CA LYS A 51 15.52 -2.75 3.74
C LYS A 51 14.00 -2.76 3.94
N GLY A 52 13.49 -1.65 4.47
CA GLY A 52 12.06 -1.34 4.42
C GLY A 52 11.21 -1.93 5.56
N PHE A 53 11.76 -2.05 6.77
CA PHE A 53 11.03 -2.52 7.95
C PHE A 53 10.93 -1.44 9.03
N TYR A 54 9.73 -1.27 9.56
CA TYR A 54 9.36 -0.18 10.47
C TYR A 54 8.41 -0.66 11.56
N PHE A 55 8.36 0.04 12.68
CA PHE A 55 7.37 -0.18 13.74
C PHE A 55 6.99 1.15 14.42
N PRO A 56 5.75 1.28 14.92
CA PRO A 56 5.35 2.39 15.78
C PRO A 56 5.76 2.13 17.24
N TYR A 57 6.00 3.19 18.01
CA TYR A 57 6.24 3.13 19.45
C TYR A 57 4.93 2.99 20.26
N GLU A 58 3.82 3.44 19.70
CA GLU A 58 2.50 3.43 20.31
C GLU A 58 1.41 3.06 19.31
N LYS A 59 0.25 2.64 19.83
CA LYS A 59 -0.94 2.24 19.06
C LYS A 59 -1.25 3.21 17.91
N CYS A 60 -1.45 2.68 16.71
CA CYS A 60 -1.71 3.44 15.50
C CYS A 60 -2.77 2.73 14.65
N ASP A 61 -4.01 3.23 14.67
CA ASP A 61 -5.18 2.61 14.01
C ASP A 61 -5.02 2.43 12.48
N ASP A 62 -4.10 3.18 11.88
CA ASP A 62 -3.72 3.06 10.46
C ASP A 62 -2.79 1.87 10.17
N ILE A 63 -2.21 1.23 11.19
CA ILE A 63 -1.15 0.22 11.08
C ILE A 63 -1.52 -1.07 11.84
N ASP A 64 -2.28 -0.99 12.94
CA ASP A 64 -2.65 -2.09 13.86
C ASP A 64 -3.52 -3.23 13.25
N ARG A 65 -3.63 -3.33 11.93
CA ARG A 65 -4.35 -4.42 11.26
C ARG A 65 -3.43 -5.62 11.04
N GLU A 66 -3.95 -6.80 11.36
CA GLU A 66 -3.24 -8.08 11.22
C GLU A 66 -2.71 -8.34 9.79
N GLU A 67 -3.37 -7.77 8.78
CA GLU A 67 -3.01 -7.88 7.36
C GLU A 67 -1.69 -7.22 6.98
N TYR A 68 -1.10 -6.40 7.86
CA TYR A 68 0.16 -5.68 7.65
C TYR A 68 1.26 -6.06 8.66
N MET A 69 0.93 -6.85 9.71
CA MET A 69 1.85 -7.23 10.79
C MET A 69 2.82 -8.34 10.35
N TRP A 70 3.92 -7.96 9.73
CA TRP A 70 4.83 -8.87 9.02
C TRP A 70 5.38 -9.98 9.92
N ASN A 71 5.67 -9.68 11.18
CA ASN A 71 6.19 -10.63 12.16
C ASN A 71 5.12 -11.46 12.90
N ARG A 72 3.83 -11.38 12.52
CA ARG A 72 2.72 -12.14 13.14
C ARG A 72 3.01 -13.63 13.32
N GLY A 73 3.65 -14.25 12.32
CA GLY A 73 4.05 -15.66 12.39
C GLY A 73 5.12 -15.94 13.45
N LEU A 74 6.08 -15.03 13.61
CA LEU A 74 7.16 -15.11 14.61
C LEU A 74 6.61 -14.89 16.03
N CYS A 75 5.67 -13.96 16.18
CA CYS A 75 5.04 -13.65 17.47
C CYS A 75 4.01 -14.69 17.94
N LYS A 76 3.73 -15.76 17.17
CA LYS A 76 2.70 -16.76 17.50
C LYS A 76 2.88 -17.40 18.89
N GLN A 77 4.13 -17.63 19.31
CA GLN A 77 4.46 -18.16 20.65
C GLN A 77 4.48 -17.08 21.76
N ILE A 78 4.47 -15.80 21.39
CA ILE A 78 4.59 -14.64 22.29
C ILE A 78 3.20 -14.15 22.71
N TYR A 79 2.19 -14.24 21.83
CA TYR A 79 0.81 -13.84 22.13
C TYR A 79 0.15 -14.64 23.28
N THR A 80 0.66 -15.82 23.61
CA THR A 80 0.21 -16.61 24.78
C THR A 80 0.56 -15.93 26.11
N GLN A 81 1.49 -14.97 26.11
CA GLN A 81 1.99 -14.24 27.28
C GLN A 81 1.36 -12.85 27.45
N GLN A 82 0.12 -12.65 26.95
CA GLN A 82 -0.65 -11.40 27.03
C GLN A 82 -0.06 -10.16 26.32
N ILE A 83 1.06 -10.32 25.61
CA ILE A 83 1.69 -9.27 24.79
C ILE A 83 0.77 -8.93 23.60
N LYS A 84 0.47 -7.64 23.41
CA LYS A 84 -0.49 -7.16 22.42
C LYS A 84 0.18 -6.96 21.06
N ASN A 85 -0.60 -7.01 19.97
CA ASN A 85 -0.08 -6.79 18.61
C ASN A 85 0.73 -5.50 18.47
N GLN A 86 0.20 -4.40 19.03
CA GLN A 86 0.85 -3.07 19.08
C GLN A 86 2.25 -3.08 19.71
N ASP A 87 2.50 -3.94 20.69
CA ASP A 87 3.75 -3.95 21.47
C ASP A 87 4.93 -4.56 20.67
N VAL A 88 4.62 -5.23 19.55
CA VAL A 88 5.58 -5.94 18.68
C VAL A 88 5.29 -5.73 17.19
N LEU A 89 4.56 -4.69 16.78
CA LEU A 89 4.06 -4.51 15.41
C LEU A 89 5.16 -4.10 14.41
N ILE A 90 5.69 -5.04 13.63
CA ILE A 90 6.59 -4.74 12.49
C ILE A 90 5.79 -4.73 11.18
N ILE A 91 5.93 -3.67 10.38
CA ILE A 91 5.45 -3.60 8.99
C ILE A 91 6.59 -3.68 7.97
N GLN A 92 6.25 -4.16 6.78
CA GLN A 92 7.10 -4.05 5.59
C GLN A 92 6.57 -2.92 4.68
N GLY A 93 7.44 -2.01 4.25
CA GLY A 93 7.10 -0.90 3.36
C GLY A 93 8.05 0.30 3.50
N PHE A 94 7.48 1.48 3.76
CA PHE A 94 8.21 2.74 3.95
C PHE A 94 7.48 3.62 4.96
N MET A 95 8.21 4.29 5.85
CA MET A 95 7.67 5.39 6.64
C MET A 95 8.71 6.48 6.86
N ASP A 96 8.32 7.73 6.61
CA ASP A 96 9.15 8.92 6.91
C ASP A 96 8.28 10.18 7.08
N SER A 97 8.89 11.25 7.59
CA SER A 97 8.22 12.52 7.91
C SER A 97 9.16 13.73 7.91
N TYR A 98 8.61 14.89 7.56
CA TYR A 98 9.33 16.17 7.62
C TYR A 98 8.42 17.32 8.04
N SER A 99 9.04 18.40 8.52
CA SER A 99 8.41 19.69 8.79
C SER A 99 8.95 20.74 7.81
N VAL A 100 8.08 21.63 7.37
CA VAL A 100 8.41 22.80 6.53
C VAL A 100 7.60 24.01 7.01
N TYR A 101 8.07 25.22 6.74
CA TYR A 101 7.30 26.44 6.99
C TYR A 101 6.78 26.99 5.67
N LEU A 102 5.46 27.13 5.55
CA LEU A 102 4.79 27.75 4.40
C LEU A 102 4.02 28.97 4.94
N GLU A 103 4.28 30.17 4.38
CA GLU A 103 3.63 31.43 4.84
C GLU A 103 3.74 31.67 6.36
N GLY A 104 4.87 31.30 6.97
CA GLY A 104 5.08 31.38 8.42
C GLY A 104 4.36 30.29 9.24
N LYS A 105 3.43 29.53 8.65
CA LYS A 105 2.74 28.39 9.29
C LYS A 105 3.65 27.17 9.25
N ARG A 106 3.82 26.49 10.38
CA ARG A 106 4.48 25.17 10.41
C ARG A 106 3.54 24.12 9.83
N VAL A 107 3.95 23.53 8.71
CA VAL A 107 3.31 22.40 8.04
C VAL A 107 4.14 21.16 8.31
N GLN A 108 3.48 20.03 8.58
CA GLN A 108 4.14 18.73 8.67
C GLN A 108 3.55 17.77 7.66
N VAL A 109 4.41 16.97 7.04
CA VAL A 109 4.02 15.93 6.07
C VAL A 109 4.63 14.60 6.51
N ALA A 110 3.84 13.54 6.50
CA ALA A 110 4.32 12.17 6.72
C ALA A 110 3.74 11.23 5.66
N LEU A 111 4.52 10.23 5.26
CA LEU A 111 4.13 9.24 4.27
C LEU A 111 4.30 7.84 4.86
N ILE A 112 3.19 7.10 4.96
CA ILE A 112 3.16 5.73 5.50
C ILE A 112 2.74 4.78 4.40
N THR A 113 3.64 3.88 3.98
CA THR A 113 3.37 2.85 2.98
C THR A 113 3.57 1.47 3.60
N LYS A 114 2.58 0.59 3.48
CA LYS A 114 2.59 -0.75 4.08
C LYS A 114 2.11 -1.82 3.09
N ARG A 115 2.84 -2.93 2.99
CA ARG A 115 2.55 -4.09 2.13
C ARG A 115 1.71 -5.12 2.88
N SER A 116 0.62 -5.58 2.27
CA SER A 116 -0.23 -6.63 2.85
C SER A 116 0.39 -8.02 2.73
N LEU A 117 0.04 -8.87 3.70
CA LEU A 117 0.51 -10.25 3.84
C LEU A 117 -0.51 -11.28 3.34
N LYS A 118 -1.75 -10.87 3.05
CA LYS A 118 -2.86 -11.79 2.73
C LYS A 118 -2.58 -12.62 1.47
N ALA A 119 -2.20 -11.95 0.38
CA ALA A 119 -1.67 -12.57 -0.82
C ALA A 119 -0.17 -12.17 -0.95
N PRO A 120 0.75 -12.88 -0.27
CA PRO A 120 2.13 -12.44 -0.15
C PRO A 120 2.89 -12.51 -1.49
N GLY A 121 2.41 -13.34 -2.43
CA GLY A 121 2.89 -13.42 -3.81
C GLY A 121 4.29 -14.00 -3.90
N THR A 122 4.44 -15.32 -3.74
CA THR A 122 5.72 -15.99 -4.02
C THR A 122 6.06 -15.82 -5.50
N ARG A 123 7.28 -15.36 -5.77
CA ARG A 123 7.82 -14.93 -7.07
C ARG A 123 7.81 -15.99 -8.19
N LEU A 124 7.33 -17.20 -7.90
CA LEU A 124 7.38 -18.40 -8.74
C LEU A 124 6.03 -19.13 -8.85
N ALA A 125 4.94 -18.63 -8.23
CA ALA A 125 3.66 -19.37 -8.20
C ALA A 125 2.38 -18.51 -8.27
N GLN A 126 2.34 -17.30 -7.70
CA GLN A 126 1.10 -16.51 -7.62
C GLN A 126 1.34 -15.00 -7.80
N THR A 127 1.11 -14.52 -9.02
CA THR A 127 0.64 -13.15 -9.28
C THR A 127 -0.89 -13.14 -9.36
N GLY A 128 -1.52 -12.02 -9.69
CA GLY A 128 -2.98 -11.96 -9.82
C GLY A 128 -3.74 -11.88 -8.49
N VAL A 129 -4.92 -12.50 -8.50
CA VAL A 129 -5.87 -12.60 -7.37
C VAL A 129 -5.92 -14.02 -6.80
N GLN A 130 -6.34 -14.15 -5.55
CA GLN A 130 -6.69 -15.40 -4.88
C GLN A 130 -8.23 -15.56 -4.79
N LYS A 131 -8.76 -16.77 -4.52
CA LYS A 131 -10.21 -17.04 -4.57
C LYS A 131 -11.04 -16.22 -3.55
N ASP A 132 -10.41 -15.77 -2.47
CA ASP A 132 -10.96 -14.89 -1.43
C ASP A 132 -10.97 -13.40 -1.82
N GLY A 133 -10.44 -13.06 -3.00
CA GLY A 133 -10.30 -11.69 -3.48
C GLY A 133 -9.03 -10.98 -3.02
N ASN A 134 -8.02 -11.64 -2.46
CA ASN A 134 -6.75 -10.98 -2.12
C ASN A 134 -5.80 -10.93 -3.32
N VAL A 135 -5.13 -9.79 -3.58
CA VAL A 135 -4.22 -9.62 -4.73
C VAL A 135 -2.75 -9.54 -4.33
N ALA A 136 -1.90 -10.16 -5.15
CA ALA A 136 -0.45 -10.11 -4.96
C ALA A 136 0.09 -8.68 -4.92
N ASN A 137 1.10 -8.44 -4.08
CA ASN A 137 1.75 -7.13 -3.90
C ASN A 137 0.79 -5.98 -3.53
N PHE A 138 -0.31 -6.25 -2.81
CA PHE A 138 -1.20 -5.18 -2.31
C PHE A 138 -0.48 -4.26 -1.32
N VAL A 139 -0.64 -2.96 -1.48
CA VAL A 139 0.03 -1.89 -0.72
C VAL A 139 -0.96 -0.75 -0.45
N GLU A 140 -1.02 -0.28 0.79
CA GLU A 140 -1.74 0.94 1.18
C GLU A 140 -0.72 2.04 1.49
N THR A 141 -0.88 3.20 0.85
CA THR A 141 -0.08 4.40 1.08
C THR A 141 -0.98 5.51 1.62
N THR A 142 -0.70 5.94 2.86
CA THR A 142 -1.34 7.08 3.52
C THR A 142 -0.41 8.30 3.44
N GLN A 143 -0.86 9.35 2.78
CA GLN A 143 -0.29 10.69 2.88
C GLN A 143 -0.97 11.42 4.04
N ILE A 144 -0.18 12.04 4.90
CA ILE A 144 -0.64 12.72 6.10
C ILE A 144 -0.10 14.14 6.10
N VAL A 145 -0.95 15.12 6.42
CA VAL A 145 -0.57 16.52 6.56
C VAL A 145 -1.11 17.05 7.88
N VAL A 146 -0.33 17.87 8.59
CA VAL A 146 -0.79 18.65 9.75
C VAL A 146 -0.46 20.12 9.55
N VAL A 147 -1.47 20.97 9.73
CA VAL A 147 -1.34 22.43 9.74
C VAL A 147 -2.06 22.96 10.99
N ALA A 148 -1.32 23.60 11.89
CA ALA A 148 -1.80 23.95 13.23
C ALA A 148 -2.54 22.77 13.91
N ASN A 149 -3.83 22.94 14.24
CA ASN A 149 -4.65 21.94 14.93
C ASN A 149 -5.44 21.02 13.98
N LEU A 150 -5.20 21.06 12.66
CA LEU A 150 -5.89 20.21 11.69
C LEU A 150 -4.96 19.10 11.19
N LYS A 151 -5.37 17.84 11.39
CA LYS A 151 -4.76 16.64 10.80
C LYS A 151 -5.60 16.19 9.60
N SER A 152 -5.00 16.09 8.43
CA SER A 152 -5.60 15.45 7.25
C SER A 152 -4.86 14.19 6.85
N GLN A 153 -5.60 13.20 6.35
CA GLN A 153 -5.10 11.89 5.95
C GLN A 153 -5.79 11.44 4.66
N PHE A 154 -5.01 11.32 3.60
CA PHE A 154 -5.43 10.78 2.31
C PHE A 154 -4.83 9.40 2.08
N LYS A 155 -5.66 8.45 1.65
CA LYS A 155 -5.24 7.08 1.33
C LYS A 155 -5.36 6.78 -0.15
N GLN A 156 -4.39 6.03 -0.65
CA GLN A 156 -4.41 5.43 -1.98
C GLN A 156 -3.80 4.02 -1.91
N ILE A 157 -4.18 3.15 -2.85
CA ILE A 157 -3.78 1.74 -2.86
C ILE A 157 -3.15 1.35 -4.20
N ARG A 158 -2.30 0.33 -4.14
CA ARG A 158 -1.73 -0.34 -5.32
C ARG A 158 -1.77 -1.85 -5.12
N GLY A 159 -1.89 -2.62 -6.18
CA GLY A 159 -1.77 -4.08 -6.14
C GLY A 159 -1.69 -4.67 -7.54
N SER A 160 -1.53 -5.99 -7.60
CA SER A 160 -1.70 -6.74 -8.86
C SER A 160 -3.09 -6.52 -9.47
N VAL A 161 -3.19 -6.74 -10.78
CA VAL A 161 -4.48 -6.85 -11.48
C VAL A 161 -5.30 -7.97 -10.80
N PRO A 162 -6.58 -7.73 -10.42
CA PRO A 162 -7.42 -8.65 -9.65
C PRO A 162 -8.09 -9.75 -10.50
N VAL A 163 -7.29 -10.42 -11.33
CA VAL A 163 -7.71 -11.61 -12.12
C VAL A 163 -6.68 -12.72 -11.92
N PHE A 164 -7.02 -13.95 -12.30
CA PHE A 164 -6.12 -15.10 -12.20
C PHE A 164 -5.11 -15.08 -13.36
N TRP A 165 -3.91 -14.58 -13.09
CA TRP A 165 -2.82 -14.52 -14.07
C TRP A 165 -1.46 -14.83 -13.45
N ARG A 166 -0.60 -15.49 -14.24
CA ARG A 166 0.79 -15.83 -13.89
C ARG A 166 1.77 -15.33 -14.94
N GLU A 167 2.98 -15.02 -14.50
CA GLU A 167 4.14 -15.00 -15.40
C GLU A 167 4.61 -16.44 -15.62
N SER A 168 4.85 -16.83 -16.87
CA SER A 168 5.50 -18.08 -17.25
C SER A 168 6.74 -17.80 -18.13
N GLY A 169 7.54 -18.84 -18.38
CA GLY A 169 8.78 -18.73 -19.14
C GLY A 169 10.01 -18.41 -18.28
N ASN A 170 11.10 -18.04 -18.95
CA ASN A 170 12.43 -17.90 -18.35
C ASN A 170 12.78 -16.41 -18.11
N LEU A 171 13.85 -16.13 -17.36
CA LEU A 171 14.29 -14.77 -17.04
C LEU A 171 14.48 -13.84 -18.27
N LEU A 172 14.75 -14.41 -19.45
CA LEU A 172 14.93 -13.69 -20.72
C LEU A 172 13.63 -13.55 -21.55
N MET A 173 12.63 -14.41 -21.32
CA MET A 173 11.35 -14.39 -22.03
C MET A 173 10.20 -14.69 -21.06
N LYS A 174 9.63 -13.62 -20.53
CA LYS A 174 8.40 -13.65 -19.73
C LYS A 174 7.18 -13.67 -20.64
N LYS A 175 6.26 -14.59 -20.40
CA LYS A 175 4.91 -14.62 -20.99
C LYS A 175 3.88 -14.39 -19.89
N LEU A 176 2.79 -13.67 -20.20
CA LEU A 176 1.61 -13.57 -19.35
C LEU A 176 0.65 -14.70 -19.71
N GLU A 177 0.16 -15.42 -18.71
CA GLU A 177 -0.86 -16.48 -18.86
C GLU A 177 -2.04 -16.20 -17.93
N LEU A 178 -3.23 -16.07 -18.51
CA LEU A 178 -4.49 -16.17 -17.78
C LEU A 178 -4.76 -17.63 -17.39
N TYR A 179 -5.45 -17.84 -16.27
CA TYR A 179 -5.93 -19.15 -15.85
C TYR A 179 -7.25 -19.06 -15.08
N GLY A 180 -7.85 -20.22 -14.76
CA GLY A 180 -9.19 -20.29 -14.19
C GLY A 180 -10.29 -19.98 -15.22
N THR A 181 -11.53 -20.28 -14.87
CA THR A 181 -12.70 -19.99 -15.72
C THR A 181 -13.09 -18.51 -15.67
N GLU A 182 -13.90 -18.05 -16.63
CA GLU A 182 -14.53 -16.71 -16.58
C GLU A 182 -15.32 -16.52 -15.29
N GLN A 183 -16.09 -17.54 -14.87
CA GLN A 183 -16.89 -17.50 -13.65
C GLN A 183 -16.03 -17.42 -12.38
N GLU A 184 -14.90 -18.12 -12.31
CA GLU A 184 -13.96 -17.98 -11.20
C GLU A 184 -13.33 -16.59 -11.15
N ASN A 185 -12.91 -16.06 -12.31
CA ASN A 185 -12.37 -14.70 -12.41
C ASN A 185 -13.41 -13.66 -11.96
N HIS A 186 -14.66 -13.78 -12.43
CA HIS A 186 -15.78 -12.94 -12.00
C HIS A 186 -15.96 -12.94 -10.47
N ILE A 187 -15.98 -14.12 -9.86
CA ILE A 187 -16.16 -14.28 -8.40
C ILE A 187 -14.99 -13.67 -7.64
N ALA A 188 -13.74 -13.95 -8.04
CA ALA A 188 -12.56 -13.44 -7.34
C ALA A 188 -12.40 -11.92 -7.48
N PHE A 189 -12.70 -11.36 -8.66
CA PHE A 189 -12.75 -9.92 -8.91
C PHE A 189 -13.85 -9.26 -8.05
N THR A 190 -15.04 -9.85 -8.02
CA THR A 190 -16.19 -9.38 -7.22
C THR A 190 -15.87 -9.40 -5.73
N ASN A 191 -15.28 -10.49 -5.22
CA ASN A 191 -14.79 -10.59 -3.84
C ASN A 191 -13.75 -9.49 -3.56
N HIS A 192 -12.78 -9.30 -4.45
CA HIS A 192 -11.72 -8.32 -4.27
C HIS A 192 -12.26 -6.89 -4.10
N PHE A 193 -13.14 -6.43 -4.98
CA PHE A 193 -13.67 -5.07 -4.87
C PHE A 193 -14.77 -4.95 -3.80
N ASN A 194 -15.54 -5.99 -3.49
CA ASN A 194 -16.45 -5.97 -2.33
C ASN A 194 -15.67 -5.77 -1.02
N ASN A 195 -14.51 -6.41 -0.87
CA ASN A 195 -13.58 -6.21 0.25
C ASN A 195 -13.00 -4.78 0.32
N LEU A 196 -13.02 -4.02 -0.78
CA LEU A 196 -12.58 -2.62 -0.83
C LEU A 196 -13.71 -1.58 -0.66
N ILE A 197 -14.93 -1.89 -1.11
CA ILE A 197 -15.99 -0.88 -1.33
C ILE A 197 -17.12 -0.93 -0.29
N PHE A 198 -17.64 -2.13 0.01
CA PHE A 198 -18.95 -2.35 0.65
C PHE A 198 -20.17 -1.71 -0.10
N GLU A 199 -21.10 -2.58 -0.49
CA GLU A 199 -22.43 -2.31 -1.10
C GLU A 199 -22.53 -1.90 -2.61
N LYS A 200 -22.75 -2.92 -3.46
CA LYS A 200 -23.77 -3.08 -4.55
C LYS A 200 -23.73 -2.33 -5.92
N LYS A 201 -23.67 -3.13 -7.01
CA LYS A 201 -24.41 -3.18 -8.33
C LYS A 201 -24.25 -2.14 -9.50
N ARG A 202 -24.18 -2.69 -10.75
CA ARG A 202 -24.60 -2.26 -12.14
C ARG A 202 -24.21 -0.87 -12.73
N GLU A 203 -23.73 -0.62 -13.98
CA GLU A 203 -23.36 -1.31 -15.27
C GLU A 203 -22.48 -0.32 -16.12
N SER A 204 -21.69 -0.55 -17.22
CA SER A 204 -21.08 -1.63 -18.07
C SER A 204 -20.02 -0.94 -19.04
N VAL A 205 -19.26 -1.40 -20.09
CA VAL A 205 -19.00 -2.59 -20.98
C VAL A 205 -17.55 -2.55 -21.61
N SER A 206 -16.86 -3.69 -21.87
CA SER A 206 -15.70 -3.94 -22.82
C SER A 206 -14.38 -3.12 -22.71
N SER A 207 -13.19 -3.43 -23.29
CA SER A 207 -12.44 -4.65 -23.72
C SER A 207 -10.97 -4.31 -24.16
N GLU A 208 -9.90 -4.87 -23.56
CA GLU A 208 -8.63 -4.10 -23.41
C GLU A 208 -7.26 -4.58 -23.97
N HIS A 209 -6.83 -5.84 -24.16
CA HIS A 209 -7.44 -6.86 -25.02
C HIS A 209 -7.16 -8.35 -24.62
N ASP A 210 -6.31 -8.66 -23.62
CA ASP A 210 -6.10 -10.05 -23.10
C ASP A 210 -6.11 -10.07 -21.54
N LEU A 211 -4.97 -9.96 -20.84
CA LEU A 211 -4.94 -9.77 -19.37
C LEU A 211 -5.75 -8.54 -18.92
N ILE A 212 -5.59 -7.47 -19.67
CA ILE A 212 -6.31 -6.23 -19.45
C ILE A 212 -7.78 -6.38 -19.91
N GLN A 213 -8.11 -7.17 -20.96
CA GLN A 213 -9.51 -7.50 -21.26
C GLN A 213 -10.17 -8.31 -20.15
N ALA A 214 -9.47 -9.22 -19.48
CA ALA A 214 -9.99 -9.90 -18.30
C ALA A 214 -10.23 -8.93 -17.13
N TYR A 215 -9.44 -7.86 -17.02
CA TYR A 215 -9.67 -6.79 -16.04
C TYR A 215 -10.89 -5.92 -16.41
N GLU A 216 -10.99 -5.42 -17.64
CA GLU A 216 -12.18 -4.69 -18.11
C GLU A 216 -13.44 -5.55 -18.13
N LEU A 217 -13.34 -6.86 -18.42
CA LEU A 217 -14.43 -7.82 -18.27
C LEU A 217 -14.84 -7.96 -16.80
N GLY A 218 -13.87 -8.02 -15.88
CA GLY A 218 -14.13 -7.98 -14.45
C GLY A 218 -14.84 -6.70 -14.00
N VAL A 219 -14.38 -5.53 -14.45
CA VAL A 219 -15.07 -4.23 -14.22
C VAL A 219 -16.49 -4.29 -14.79
N HIS A 220 -16.62 -4.75 -16.03
CA HIS A 220 -17.87 -4.90 -16.78
C HIS A 220 -18.85 -5.86 -16.12
N GLN A 221 -18.41 -6.91 -15.43
CA GLN A 221 -19.32 -7.83 -14.73
C GLN A 221 -19.59 -7.40 -13.28
N TYR A 222 -18.68 -6.65 -12.65
CA TYR A 222 -18.78 -6.23 -11.24
C TYR A 222 -19.59 -4.93 -11.02
N GLN A 223 -19.34 -3.92 -11.86
CA GLN A 223 -20.27 -2.83 -12.18
C GLN A 223 -20.75 -1.80 -11.12
N PRO A 224 -20.21 -1.58 -9.90
CA PRO A 224 -20.89 -0.69 -8.95
C PRO A 224 -20.82 0.79 -9.36
N ASP A 225 -21.87 1.56 -9.06
CA ASP A 225 -21.94 3.05 -9.11
C ASP A 225 -20.66 3.76 -8.58
N LYS A 226 -19.96 3.09 -7.65
CA LYS A 226 -18.82 3.59 -6.89
C LYS A 226 -17.45 3.31 -7.53
N LEU A 227 -17.38 2.55 -8.63
CA LEU A 227 -16.12 2.20 -9.31
C LEU A 227 -16.00 2.93 -10.66
N ARG A 228 -15.28 4.06 -10.67
CA ARG A 228 -14.84 4.70 -11.91
C ARG A 228 -13.56 4.04 -12.41
N TYR A 229 -13.64 3.26 -13.49
CA TYR A 229 -12.43 2.82 -14.21
C TYR A 229 -11.95 3.89 -15.19
N ILE A 230 -10.62 3.95 -15.40
CA ILE A 230 -9.96 4.80 -16.40
C ILE A 230 -8.66 4.10 -16.82
N TYR A 231 -8.56 3.69 -18.08
CA TYR A 231 -7.32 3.18 -18.68
C TYR A 231 -6.38 4.32 -19.11
N TYR A 232 -5.07 4.07 -19.00
CA TYR A 232 -4.03 4.84 -19.66
C TYR A 232 -2.86 3.91 -20.02
N ASN A 233 -2.35 3.98 -21.26
CA ASN A 233 -1.05 3.38 -21.55
C ASN A 233 0.04 4.18 -20.80
N PHE A 234 0.61 3.57 -19.77
CA PHE A 234 1.51 4.29 -18.87
C PHE A 234 2.82 4.69 -19.55
N ASP A 235 3.31 3.87 -20.49
CA ASP A 235 4.59 4.13 -21.15
C ASP A 235 4.49 5.30 -22.14
N GLU A 236 3.34 5.51 -22.78
CA GLU A 236 3.07 6.68 -23.62
C GLU A 236 3.00 8.00 -22.82
N ILE A 237 2.61 7.96 -21.53
CA ILE A 237 2.44 9.16 -20.70
C ILE A 237 3.64 9.49 -19.79
N THR A 238 4.66 8.62 -19.74
CA THR A 238 5.92 8.87 -19.02
C THR A 238 7.18 8.79 -19.89
N GLN A 239 7.04 8.85 -21.22
CA GLN A 239 8.15 9.05 -22.15
C GLN A 239 8.71 10.49 -22.14
N ASP A 240 7.88 11.49 -21.80
CA ASP A 240 8.32 12.88 -21.71
C ASP A 240 9.18 13.13 -20.46
N VAL A 241 10.34 13.77 -20.62
CA VAL A 241 11.31 14.05 -19.55
C VAL A 241 10.68 14.80 -18.37
N ASP A 242 9.79 15.76 -18.64
CA ASP A 242 9.11 16.58 -17.62
C ASP A 242 7.79 15.97 -17.09
N PHE A 243 7.45 14.75 -17.55
CA PHE A 243 6.18 14.06 -17.26
C PHE A 243 4.91 14.85 -17.61
N HIS A 244 4.96 15.78 -18.57
CA HIS A 244 3.85 16.71 -18.85
C HIS A 244 2.51 15.99 -19.16
N ARG A 245 2.54 14.88 -19.91
CA ARG A 245 1.37 14.01 -20.16
C ARG A 245 0.74 13.45 -18.87
N ILE A 246 1.52 13.11 -17.85
CA ILE A 246 0.96 12.62 -16.57
C ILE A 246 0.17 13.73 -15.86
N ASN A 247 0.60 14.99 -15.95
CA ASN A 247 -0.15 16.11 -15.38
C ASN A 247 -1.49 16.29 -16.10
N GLN A 248 -1.54 16.15 -17.44
CA GLN A 248 -2.79 16.16 -18.20
C GLN A 248 -3.74 15.01 -17.79
N VAL A 249 -3.19 13.82 -17.54
CA VAL A 249 -3.95 12.67 -17.00
C VAL A 249 -4.52 12.97 -15.62
N ILE A 250 -3.70 13.52 -14.72
CA ILE A 250 -4.12 13.89 -13.36
C ILE A 250 -5.20 14.99 -13.38
N MET A 251 -5.11 15.95 -14.31
CA MET A 251 -6.15 16.97 -14.51
C MET A 251 -7.49 16.39 -15.02
N LYS A 252 -7.49 15.30 -15.79
CA LYS A 252 -8.74 14.60 -16.20
C LYS A 252 -9.46 13.93 -15.01
N ILE A 253 -8.78 13.74 -13.88
CA ILE A 253 -9.34 13.15 -12.66
C ILE A 253 -9.44 14.13 -11.48
N SER A 254 -9.08 15.40 -11.64
CA SER A 254 -9.02 16.37 -10.53
C SER A 254 -10.34 16.50 -9.77
N ASN A 255 -11.44 16.65 -10.50
CA ASN A 255 -12.79 16.66 -9.92
C ASN A 255 -13.12 15.37 -9.14
N PHE A 256 -12.59 14.21 -9.56
CA PHE A 256 -12.74 12.96 -8.81
C PHE A 256 -11.88 12.95 -7.54
N ILE A 257 -10.61 13.41 -7.61
CA ILE A 257 -9.74 13.57 -6.44
C ILE A 257 -10.37 14.50 -5.40
N GLN A 258 -10.94 15.62 -5.83
CA GLN A 258 -11.68 16.54 -4.97
C GLN A 258 -12.93 15.88 -4.35
N ASN A 259 -13.68 15.10 -5.12
CA ASN A 259 -14.92 14.46 -4.65
C ASN A 259 -14.69 13.24 -3.73
N ILE A 260 -13.59 12.49 -3.89
CA ILE A 260 -13.26 11.41 -2.94
C ILE A 260 -12.79 11.93 -1.58
N GLN A 261 -12.40 13.21 -1.48
CA GLN A 261 -12.00 13.88 -0.24
C GLN A 261 -10.84 13.19 0.50
N PHE A 262 -10.52 13.69 1.69
CA PHE A 262 -9.61 13.08 2.65
C PHE A 262 -10.30 12.98 4.02
N ASN A 263 -9.72 12.20 4.94
CA ASN A 263 -10.17 12.24 6.33
C ASN A 263 -9.51 13.45 7.00
N ALA A 264 -10.27 14.28 7.71
CA ALA A 264 -9.73 15.42 8.45
C ALA A 264 -10.23 15.41 9.89
N TYR A 265 -9.33 15.70 10.83
CA TYR A 265 -9.55 15.64 12.26
C TYR A 265 -9.03 16.91 12.92
N ASP A 266 -9.85 17.50 13.77
CA ASP A 266 -9.46 18.53 14.72
C ASP A 266 -8.73 17.87 15.89
N LEU A 267 -7.51 18.32 16.14
CA LEU A 267 -6.56 17.66 17.03
C LEU A 267 -6.75 18.01 18.51
N LEU A 268 -7.54 19.03 18.83
CA LEU A 268 -7.87 19.39 20.21
C LEU A 268 -9.12 18.64 20.69
N THR A 269 -10.09 18.46 19.79
CA THR A 269 -11.39 17.82 20.10
C THR A 269 -11.47 16.35 19.65
N ASN A 270 -10.47 15.87 18.89
CA ASN A 270 -10.46 14.60 18.15
C ASN A 270 -11.68 14.42 17.20
N GLN A 271 -12.38 15.49 16.86
CA GLN A 271 -13.56 15.43 15.99
C GLN A 271 -13.15 15.30 14.53
N ARG A 272 -13.67 14.27 13.85
CA ARG A 272 -13.56 14.12 12.40
C ARG A 272 -14.42 15.17 11.69
N LYS A 273 -13.78 16.17 11.07
CA LYS A 273 -14.42 17.23 10.27
C LYS A 273 -14.71 16.77 8.83
N LEU A 274 -13.81 15.97 8.21
CA LEU A 274 -14.01 15.38 6.87
C LEU A 274 -13.77 13.87 6.89
N LYS A 275 -14.40 13.15 5.95
CA LYS A 275 -14.22 11.70 5.74
C LYS A 275 -13.88 11.45 4.27
N GLN A 276 -12.86 10.64 4.02
CA GLN A 276 -12.56 10.13 2.68
C GLN A 276 -13.70 9.20 2.22
N ARG A 277 -14.23 9.46 1.01
CA ARG A 277 -15.42 8.84 0.41
C ARG A 277 -15.10 7.83 -0.69
N GLY A 278 -13.87 7.85 -1.23
CA GLY A 278 -13.39 6.91 -2.24
C GLY A 278 -11.88 6.73 -2.18
N ILE A 279 -11.34 5.77 -2.93
CA ILE A 279 -9.92 5.41 -2.93
C ILE A 279 -9.38 5.46 -4.37
N VAL A 280 -8.17 5.97 -4.57
CA VAL A 280 -7.45 5.80 -5.85
C VAL A 280 -6.72 4.46 -5.81
N ARG A 281 -6.97 3.60 -6.79
CA ARG A 281 -6.22 2.36 -7.03
C ARG A 281 -5.30 2.53 -8.24
N THR A 282 -4.05 2.10 -8.10
CA THR A 282 -3.15 1.86 -9.24
C THR A 282 -2.94 0.35 -9.41
N ASN A 283 -3.09 -0.18 -10.63
CA ASN A 283 -2.70 -1.56 -10.91
C ASN A 283 -1.19 -1.63 -11.21
N CYS A 284 -0.51 -2.63 -10.67
CA CYS A 284 0.92 -2.87 -10.91
C CYS A 284 1.11 -4.17 -11.67
N LEU A 285 1.55 -4.08 -12.92
CA LEU A 285 1.88 -5.25 -13.74
C LEU A 285 3.31 -5.75 -13.47
N ASN A 286 4.30 -4.85 -13.51
CA ASN A 286 5.71 -5.17 -13.19
C ASN A 286 6.55 -3.97 -12.69
N CYS A 287 6.02 -2.75 -12.71
CA CYS A 287 6.81 -1.52 -12.67
C CYS A 287 6.54 -0.67 -11.41
N LEU A 288 7.35 -0.88 -10.36
CA LEU A 288 7.26 -0.17 -9.09
C LEU A 288 7.45 1.34 -9.28
N ASP A 289 8.44 1.75 -10.06
CA ASP A 289 8.85 3.16 -10.23
C ASP A 289 7.81 3.95 -11.02
N ARG A 290 7.38 3.41 -12.17
CA ARG A 290 6.28 3.97 -12.99
C ARG A 290 5.01 4.18 -12.14
N THR A 291 4.58 3.15 -11.40
CA THR A 291 3.39 3.28 -10.53
C THR A 291 3.62 4.24 -9.36
N ASN A 292 4.84 4.35 -8.80
CA ASN A 292 5.16 5.36 -7.78
C ASN A 292 4.99 6.80 -8.33
N VAL A 293 5.38 7.09 -9.58
CA VAL A 293 5.22 8.45 -10.17
C VAL A 293 3.75 8.85 -10.26
N TYR A 294 2.86 7.93 -10.64
CA TYR A 294 1.41 8.21 -10.63
C TYR A 294 0.90 8.50 -9.21
N GLN A 295 1.24 7.63 -8.26
CA GLN A 295 0.82 7.78 -6.87
C GLN A 295 1.36 9.08 -6.24
N GLN A 296 2.57 9.51 -6.60
CA GLN A 296 3.15 10.80 -6.20
C GLN A 296 2.33 11.97 -6.76
N ARG A 297 1.98 11.96 -8.05
CA ARG A 297 1.24 13.07 -8.69
C ARG A 297 -0.20 13.18 -8.17
N VAL A 298 -0.86 12.06 -7.88
CA VAL A 298 -2.14 12.02 -7.14
C VAL A 298 -1.98 12.59 -5.72
N GLY A 299 -0.89 12.25 -5.02
CA GLY A 299 -0.56 12.77 -3.70
C GLY A 299 -0.32 14.28 -3.70
N LEU A 300 0.42 14.81 -4.67
CA LEU A 300 0.68 16.24 -4.83
C LEU A 300 -0.60 17.04 -5.12
N LEU A 301 -1.46 16.57 -6.02
CA LEU A 301 -2.77 17.21 -6.24
C LEU A 301 -3.63 17.18 -4.96
N MET A 302 -3.62 16.07 -4.21
CA MET A 302 -4.34 16.01 -2.94
C MET A 302 -3.71 16.91 -1.87
N LEU A 303 -2.39 17.09 -1.86
CA LEU A 303 -1.68 18.01 -0.95
C LEU A 303 -2.19 19.45 -1.12
N GLU A 304 -2.45 19.89 -2.35
CA GLU A 304 -3.07 21.20 -2.60
C GLU A 304 -4.47 21.35 -1.97
N TYR A 305 -5.25 20.28 -1.85
CA TYR A 305 -6.54 20.30 -1.15
C TYR A 305 -6.40 20.11 0.37
N GLN A 306 -5.30 19.50 0.84
CA GLN A 306 -4.98 19.31 2.27
C GLN A 306 -4.33 20.55 2.93
N LEU A 307 -3.91 21.54 2.14
CA LEU A 307 -3.30 22.80 2.59
C LEU A 307 -4.23 24.03 2.48
N LYS A 308 -5.45 23.85 1.95
CA LYS A 308 -6.50 24.88 1.82
C LYS A 308 -7.49 24.77 3.00
#